data_AF-A0A939PE23-F1
#
_entry.id   AF-A0A939PE23-F1
#
_cell.length_a   1.000
_cell.length_b   1.000
_cell.length_c   1.000
_cell.angle_alpha   90.00
_cell.angle_beta   90.00
_cell.angle_gamma   90.00
#
_symmetry.space_group_name_H-M   'P 1'
#
loop_
_entity.id
_entity.type
_entity.pdbx_description
1 polymer ?
#
loop_
_entity_poly.entity_id
_entity_poly.type
_entity_poly.pdbx_seq_one_letter_code
_entity_poly.pdbx_strand_id
1 'polypeptide(L)'
;MVLSAEELHDPPETVPEIAPGLHEVIAVSGDAGLDEEALESLGTPEEQRELAHRNLRALPIERHEVVHADEGGSYHVLSGETAFTAGRVLVLDDLAPRLTGGPIPGDGLLVTLPTKFHVLLHPITGGTVLNALAAMAEDTVGLFSANEARLSPHVYWWRDGAMERLTALDGQSLTFDFPESFHEMIGEIPEPVHDPVKRRRHHYHFVHTVLRQVSQDYGPTLLASTPAGDLTGMLEKTWRDVGEDLPADERLPADGLLGNLLELNDDRLMLVSLPEPTAAAEAYFAAMIQPSGADACRFFTLEYATDPITNEPGAILGEWVEEGHRLHLTGMTTEPEDFLQAIANLLGSGAPEDAEADPEPVAEPEVAQDSAPGKRRGLFRRR
;
A
#
# COMPACT_ATOMS: atom_id res chain seq x y z
N MET A 1 20.36 -7.50 6.38
CA MET A 1 19.98 -6.08 6.57
C MET A 1 20.83 -5.23 5.65
N VAL A 2 20.36 -4.05 5.26
CA VAL A 2 21.14 -3.08 4.49
C VAL A 2 21.61 -1.97 5.42
N LEU A 3 22.88 -1.59 5.30
CA LEU A 3 23.48 -0.45 6.00
C LEU A 3 24.09 0.52 5.00
N SER A 4 24.14 1.80 5.39
CA SER A 4 24.94 2.78 4.67
C SER A 4 26.42 2.63 4.99
N ALA A 5 27.29 3.07 4.08
CA ALA A 5 28.74 3.08 4.31
C ALA A 5 29.14 3.91 5.55
N GLU A 6 28.37 4.95 5.89
CA GLU A 6 28.58 5.78 7.08
C GLU A 6 28.41 4.98 8.38
N GLU A 7 27.48 4.02 8.40
CA GLU A 7 27.18 3.19 9.57
C GLU A 7 28.22 2.07 9.79
N LEU A 8 28.93 1.66 8.75
CA LEU A 8 29.88 0.53 8.81
C LEU A 8 31.28 0.89 9.33
N HIS A 9 31.60 2.19 9.49
CA HIS A 9 32.85 2.69 10.07
C HIS A 9 34.12 1.94 9.57
N ASP A 10 34.50 2.18 8.31
CA ASP A 10 35.55 1.46 7.57
C ASP A 10 35.13 0.02 7.20
N PRO A 11 34.18 -0.14 6.24
CA PRO A 11 33.69 -1.46 5.87
C PRO A 11 34.85 -2.31 5.35
N PRO A 12 35.12 -3.49 5.93
CA PRO A 12 36.14 -4.37 5.39
C PRO A 12 35.77 -4.77 3.97
N GLU A 13 36.75 -4.93 3.07
CA GLU A 13 36.55 -5.33 1.65
C GLU A 13 35.69 -6.59 1.47
N THR A 14 35.49 -7.36 2.54
CA THR A 14 34.69 -8.57 2.59
C THR A 14 33.18 -8.34 2.70
N VAL A 15 32.71 -7.12 3.01
CA VAL A 15 31.27 -6.82 3.10
C VAL A 15 30.73 -6.51 1.70
N PRO A 16 29.75 -7.27 1.18
CA PRO A 16 29.23 -7.04 -0.16
C PRO A 16 28.54 -5.67 -0.28
N GLU A 17 29.01 -4.85 -1.23
CA GLU A 17 28.30 -3.64 -1.66
C GLU A 17 27.22 -4.03 -2.68
N ILE A 18 25.97 -3.67 -2.42
CA ILE A 18 24.82 -4.03 -3.26
C ILE A 18 24.41 -2.90 -4.22
N ALA A 19 24.75 -1.68 -3.86
CA ALA A 19 24.61 -0.47 -4.65
C ALA A 19 25.59 0.58 -4.09
N PRO A 20 25.98 1.62 -4.86
CA PRO A 20 26.89 2.65 -4.37
C PRO A 20 26.50 3.20 -2.98
N GLY A 21 27.36 2.94 -1.98
CA GLY A 21 27.19 3.37 -0.59
C GLY A 21 26.32 2.47 0.29
N LEU A 22 25.79 1.35 -0.23
CA LEU A 22 24.89 0.43 0.46
C LEU A 22 25.47 -0.97 0.54
N HIS A 23 25.47 -1.53 1.74
CA HIS A 23 26.15 -2.78 2.04
C HIS A 23 25.20 -3.78 2.69
N GLU A 24 25.38 -5.05 2.33
CA GLU A 24 24.66 -6.17 2.95
C GLU A 24 25.39 -6.67 4.19
N VAL A 25 24.66 -6.77 5.30
CA VAL A 25 25.15 -7.39 6.53
C VAL A 25 24.17 -8.44 7.06
N ILE A 26 24.72 -9.49 7.66
CA ILE A 26 23.93 -10.46 8.43
C ILE A 26 23.54 -9.81 9.76
N ALA A 27 22.25 -9.85 10.07
CA ALA A 27 21.70 -9.31 11.30
C ALA A 27 20.54 -10.17 11.78
N VAL A 28 20.34 -10.22 13.09
CA VAL A 28 19.22 -10.89 13.75
C VAL A 28 18.27 -9.88 14.35
N SER A 29 16.99 -10.24 14.37
CA SER A 29 15.97 -9.52 15.10
C SER A 29 15.97 -9.98 16.57
N GLY A 30 16.01 -9.03 17.51
CA GLY A 30 15.91 -9.29 18.95
C GLY A 30 17.02 -8.66 19.78
N ASP A 31 16.87 -8.75 21.11
CA ASP A 31 17.79 -8.14 22.08
C ASP A 31 19.10 -8.94 22.25
N ALA A 32 19.10 -10.20 21.83
CA ALA A 32 20.29 -11.03 21.82
C ALA A 32 21.07 -10.77 20.53
N GLY A 33 22.24 -10.15 20.66
CA GLY A 33 23.20 -10.07 19.54
C GLY A 33 23.61 -11.48 19.07
N LEU A 34 24.00 -11.59 17.81
CA LEU A 34 24.74 -12.75 17.32
C LEU A 34 26.19 -12.60 17.74
N ASP A 35 26.70 -13.51 18.56
CA ASP A 35 28.14 -13.70 18.71
C ASP A 35 28.69 -14.56 17.56
N GLU A 36 30.03 -14.61 17.46
CA GLU A 36 30.74 -15.31 16.38
C GLU A 36 30.43 -16.81 16.40
N GLU A 37 30.33 -17.43 17.58
CA GLU A 37 30.02 -18.86 17.73
C GLU A 37 28.59 -19.18 17.23
N ALA A 38 27.61 -18.35 17.59
CA ALA A 38 26.24 -18.50 17.10
C ALA A 38 26.16 -18.30 15.59
N LEU A 39 26.89 -17.33 15.03
CA LEU A 39 26.93 -17.10 13.58
C LEU A 39 27.57 -18.28 12.84
N GLU A 40 28.72 -18.77 13.31
CA GLU A 40 29.40 -19.95 12.75
C GLU A 40 28.52 -21.21 12.80
N SER A 41 27.69 -21.36 13.84
CA SER A 41 26.76 -22.48 13.96
C SER A 41 25.65 -22.52 12.90
N LEU A 42 25.38 -21.39 12.23
CA LEU A 42 24.38 -21.29 11.15
C LEU A 42 24.91 -21.79 9.80
N GLY A 43 26.19 -22.18 9.73
CA GLY A 43 26.83 -22.72 8.54
C GLY A 43 27.84 -21.77 7.92
N THR A 44 28.19 -22.04 6.66
CA THR A 44 29.09 -21.21 5.85
C THR A 44 28.49 -19.82 5.56
N PRO A 45 29.30 -18.80 5.21
CA PRO A 45 28.76 -17.48 4.86
C PRO A 45 27.70 -17.50 3.76
N GLU A 46 27.80 -18.41 2.80
CA GLU A 46 26.79 -18.61 1.74
C GLU A 46 25.48 -19.16 2.32
N GLU A 47 25.55 -20.19 3.18
CA GLU A 47 24.37 -20.74 3.87
C GLU A 47 23.70 -19.72 4.80
N GLN A 48 24.50 -18.90 5.49
CA GLN A 48 24.01 -17.79 6.32
C GLN A 48 23.27 -16.76 5.49
N ARG A 49 23.81 -16.38 4.32
CA ARG A 49 23.19 -15.43 3.39
C ARG A 49 21.88 -15.97 2.82
N GLU A 50 21.87 -17.23 2.38
CA GLU A 50 20.66 -17.91 1.91
C GLU A 50 19.58 -18.00 2.99
N LEU A 51 19.96 -18.29 4.24
CA LEU A 51 19.04 -18.27 5.38
C LEU A 51 18.47 -16.86 5.62
N ALA A 52 19.32 -15.82 5.58
CA ALA A 52 18.88 -14.44 5.74
C ALA A 52 17.92 -14.01 4.63
N HIS A 53 18.21 -14.37 3.37
CA HIS A 53 17.33 -14.07 2.23
C HIS A 53 15.99 -14.80 2.34
N ARG A 54 16.01 -16.07 2.77
CA ARG A 54 14.77 -16.82 3.07
C ARG A 54 13.93 -16.14 4.15
N ASN A 55 14.56 -15.64 5.21
CA ASN A 55 13.87 -14.91 6.27
C ASN A 55 13.26 -13.59 5.74
N LEU A 56 13.98 -12.85 4.89
CA LEU A 56 13.46 -11.63 4.26
C LEU A 56 12.24 -11.90 3.37
N ARG A 57 12.25 -12.99 2.59
CA ARG A 57 11.10 -13.42 1.79
C ARG A 57 9.90 -13.80 2.68
N ALA A 58 10.14 -14.40 3.84
CA ALA A 58 9.09 -14.79 4.77
C ALA A 58 8.43 -13.62 5.51
N LEU A 59 9.00 -12.41 5.47
CA LEU A 59 8.40 -11.24 6.13
C LEU A 59 7.03 -10.89 5.49
N PRO A 60 6.02 -10.55 6.33
CA PRO A 60 4.74 -10.08 5.83
C PRO A 60 4.90 -8.75 5.09
N ILE A 61 3.97 -8.45 4.17
CA ILE A 61 3.85 -7.08 3.65
C ILE A 61 3.11 -6.29 4.73
N GLU A 62 3.80 -5.38 5.42
CA GLU A 62 3.22 -4.61 6.53
C GLU A 62 2.37 -3.45 6.00
N ARG A 63 2.99 -2.39 5.50
CA ARG A 63 2.30 -1.27 4.86
C ARG A 63 2.77 -1.11 3.42
N HIS A 64 1.84 -1.18 2.48
CA HIS A 64 2.10 -1.00 1.04
C HIS A 64 1.14 0.03 0.48
N GLU A 65 1.69 1.03 -0.22
CA GLU A 65 0.96 2.09 -0.90
C GLU A 65 1.39 2.16 -2.36
N VAL A 66 0.49 2.64 -3.23
CA VAL A 66 0.85 3.01 -4.60
C VAL A 66 0.65 4.50 -4.72
N VAL A 67 1.71 5.21 -5.07
CA VAL A 67 1.70 6.66 -5.26
C VAL A 67 1.67 6.93 -6.77
N HIS A 68 0.77 7.81 -7.19
CA HIS A 68 0.62 8.23 -8.57
C HIS A 68 1.35 9.55 -8.82
N ALA A 69 2.26 9.58 -9.78
CA ALA A 69 2.94 10.80 -10.18
C ALA A 69 1.97 11.74 -10.92
N ASP A 70 2.16 13.05 -10.76
CA ASP A 70 1.23 14.07 -11.27
C ASP A 70 1.07 14.08 -12.80
N GLU A 71 2.10 13.66 -13.54
CA GLU A 71 2.12 13.59 -15.00
C GLU A 71 2.03 12.15 -15.54
N GLY A 72 1.59 11.20 -14.70
CA GLY A 72 1.41 9.80 -15.05
C GLY A 72 2.57 8.91 -14.57
N GLY A 73 2.29 7.60 -14.48
CA GLY A 73 3.16 6.65 -13.80
C GLY A 73 2.82 6.50 -12.31
N SER A 74 3.25 5.39 -11.71
CA SER A 74 3.03 5.10 -10.30
C SER A 74 4.18 4.31 -9.72
N TYR A 75 4.40 4.41 -8.42
CA TYR A 75 5.39 3.61 -7.71
C TYR A 75 4.82 3.05 -6.41
N HIS A 76 5.36 1.92 -6.00
CA HIS A 76 4.98 1.20 -4.81
C HIS A 76 5.87 1.67 -3.65
N VAL A 77 5.28 1.97 -2.51
CA VAL A 77 5.98 2.31 -1.27
C VAL A 77 5.70 1.20 -0.26
N LEU A 78 6.72 0.43 0.08
CA LEU A 78 6.69 -0.50 1.19
C LEU A 78 7.27 0.20 2.43
N SER A 79 6.49 0.24 3.50
CA SER A 79 6.89 0.73 4.81
C SER A 79 6.74 -0.38 5.86
N GLY A 80 7.61 -0.40 6.85
CA GLY A 80 7.49 -1.33 7.96
C GLY A 80 8.21 -0.87 9.22
N GLU A 81 7.97 -1.58 10.32
CA GLU A 81 8.40 -1.17 11.66
C GLU A 81 9.85 -1.54 11.98
N THR A 82 10.45 -2.43 11.18
CA THR A 82 11.80 -2.94 11.44
C THR A 82 12.79 -2.51 10.36
N ALA A 83 14.07 -2.47 10.75
CA ALA A 83 15.16 -2.21 9.80
C ALA A 83 15.32 -3.28 8.72
N PHE A 84 14.63 -4.41 8.84
CA PHE A 84 14.63 -5.47 7.84
C PHE A 84 13.76 -5.14 6.62
N THR A 85 12.89 -4.12 6.71
CA THR A 85 12.07 -3.67 5.57
C THR A 85 12.93 -3.28 4.38
N ALA A 86 13.90 -2.37 4.57
CA ALA A 86 14.87 -2.03 3.52
C ALA A 86 15.74 -3.22 3.10
N GLY A 87 15.96 -4.17 4.01
CA GLY A 87 16.64 -5.44 3.75
C GLY A 87 16.02 -6.24 2.61
N ARG A 88 14.71 -6.08 2.36
CA ARG A 88 13.99 -6.83 1.33
C ARG A 88 14.38 -6.43 -0.10
N VAL A 89 15.17 -5.37 -0.28
CA VAL A 89 15.80 -5.07 -1.57
C VAL A 89 16.71 -6.20 -2.08
N LEU A 90 17.26 -7.00 -1.16
CA LEU A 90 18.13 -8.14 -1.48
C LEU A 90 17.36 -9.30 -2.15
N VAL A 91 16.03 -9.28 -2.08
CA VAL A 91 15.13 -10.31 -2.60
C VAL A 91 14.05 -9.66 -3.48
N LEU A 92 14.43 -8.66 -4.28
CA LEU A 92 13.51 -7.95 -5.19
C LEU A 92 12.81 -8.86 -6.19
N ASP A 93 13.47 -9.96 -6.59
CA ASP A 93 12.93 -11.04 -7.41
C ASP A 93 11.66 -11.66 -6.81
N ASP A 94 11.56 -11.73 -5.48
CA ASP A 94 10.36 -12.16 -4.76
C ASP A 94 9.45 -10.98 -4.37
N LEU A 95 10.05 -9.89 -3.90
CA LEU A 95 9.31 -8.76 -3.36
C LEU A 95 8.49 -8.04 -4.43
N ALA A 96 9.10 -7.71 -5.57
CA ALA A 96 8.45 -6.88 -6.58
C ALA A 96 7.18 -7.56 -7.12
N PRO A 97 7.18 -8.84 -7.53
CA PRO A 97 5.95 -9.50 -7.97
C PRO A 97 4.84 -9.55 -6.92
N ARG A 98 5.19 -9.64 -5.63
CA ARG A 98 4.21 -9.61 -4.53
C ARG A 98 3.58 -8.23 -4.34
N LEU A 99 4.34 -7.15 -4.58
CA LEU A 99 3.84 -5.78 -4.47
C LEU A 99 3.08 -5.32 -5.71
N THR A 100 3.47 -5.82 -6.89
CA THR A 100 2.95 -5.34 -8.19
C THR A 100 1.89 -6.25 -8.78
N GLY A 101 1.78 -7.50 -8.31
CA GLY A 101 0.87 -8.51 -8.85
C GLY A 101 1.33 -9.12 -10.18
N GLY A 102 2.52 -8.78 -10.68
CA GLY A 102 3.01 -9.21 -11.98
C GLY A 102 4.52 -9.48 -12.02
N PRO A 103 5.05 -10.14 -13.07
CA PRO A 103 6.48 -10.37 -13.21
C PRO A 103 7.23 -9.03 -13.32
N ILE A 104 8.51 -9.04 -12.95
CA ILE A 104 9.39 -7.88 -13.16
C ILE A 104 9.59 -7.68 -14.67
N PRO A 105 9.40 -6.46 -15.21
CA PRO A 105 9.66 -6.16 -16.61
C PRO A 105 11.12 -6.44 -17.01
N GLY A 106 11.35 -6.71 -18.30
CA GLY A 106 12.71 -6.91 -18.82
C GLY A 106 13.63 -5.70 -18.65
N ASP A 107 13.04 -4.50 -18.64
CA ASP A 107 13.75 -3.24 -18.39
C ASP A 107 14.03 -3.00 -16.91
N GLY A 108 13.54 -3.86 -16.02
CA GLY A 108 13.85 -3.84 -14.59
C GLY A 108 12.93 -2.92 -13.77
N LEU A 109 13.48 -2.37 -12.68
CA LEU A 109 12.78 -1.56 -11.69
C LEU A 109 13.55 -0.26 -11.44
N LEU A 110 12.84 0.85 -11.17
CA LEU A 110 13.41 1.90 -10.33
C LEU A 110 13.25 1.49 -8.88
N VAL A 111 14.24 1.76 -8.03
CA VAL A 111 14.25 1.38 -6.62
C VAL A 111 14.87 2.49 -5.78
N THR A 112 14.30 2.80 -4.61
CA THR A 112 14.92 3.70 -3.62
C THR A 112 14.85 3.11 -2.22
N LEU A 113 15.82 3.52 -1.39
CA LEU A 113 16.00 3.07 -0.01
C LEU A 113 16.27 4.29 0.88
N PRO A 114 15.30 5.19 1.08
CA PRO A 114 15.54 6.43 1.83
C PRO A 114 15.93 6.15 3.28
N THR A 115 15.34 5.10 3.87
CA THR A 115 15.54 4.76 5.29
C THR A 115 15.52 3.25 5.46
N LYS A 116 15.90 2.75 6.64
CA LYS A 116 15.81 1.31 6.99
C LYS A 116 14.38 0.75 6.95
N PHE A 117 13.39 1.64 6.98
CA PHE A 117 11.97 1.31 7.11
C PHE A 117 11.20 1.41 5.80
N HIS A 118 11.83 1.84 4.70
CA HIS A 118 11.15 2.15 3.45
C HIS A 118 11.87 1.56 2.23
N VAL A 119 11.11 0.96 1.33
CA VAL A 119 11.54 0.58 -0.02
C VAL A 119 10.52 1.17 -0.99
N LEU A 120 10.97 1.99 -1.94
CA LEU A 120 10.11 2.42 -3.04
C LEU A 120 10.54 1.68 -4.29
N LEU A 121 9.58 1.23 -5.11
CA LEU A 121 9.90 0.63 -6.40
C LEU A 121 8.87 0.97 -7.48
N HIS A 122 9.34 1.10 -8.72
CA HIS A 122 8.52 1.26 -9.91
C HIS A 122 8.94 0.24 -10.95
N PRO A 123 8.06 -0.70 -11.37
CA PRO A 123 8.32 -1.53 -12.53
C PRO A 123 8.42 -0.66 -13.78
N ILE A 124 9.52 -0.81 -14.52
CA ILE A 124 9.71 -0.02 -15.75
C ILE A 124 8.83 -0.64 -16.84
N THR A 125 7.64 -0.06 -17.03
CA THR A 125 6.72 -0.41 -18.11
C THR A 125 6.33 0.84 -18.91
N GLY A 126 6.60 0.81 -20.22
CA GLY A 126 6.24 1.90 -21.13
C GLY A 126 6.94 3.23 -20.80
N GLY A 127 6.38 4.34 -21.31
CA GLY A 127 7.03 5.65 -21.27
C GLY A 127 6.81 6.50 -20.01
N THR A 128 6.25 5.94 -18.93
CA THR A 128 6.00 6.70 -17.68
C THR A 128 7.20 6.73 -16.72
N VAL A 129 8.31 6.07 -17.09
CA VAL A 129 9.49 5.89 -16.24
C VAL A 129 10.09 7.20 -15.74
N LEU A 130 10.16 8.24 -16.57
CA LEU A 130 10.75 9.54 -16.17
C LEU A 130 9.89 10.29 -15.16
N ASN A 131 8.57 10.16 -15.27
CA ASN A 131 7.64 10.79 -14.35
C ASN A 131 7.64 10.08 -12.99
N ALA A 132 7.63 8.74 -13.01
CA ALA A 132 7.80 7.94 -11.80
C ALA A 132 9.15 8.21 -11.14
N LEU A 133 10.23 8.29 -11.92
CA LEU A 133 11.58 8.62 -11.43
C LEU A 133 11.62 9.98 -10.73
N ALA A 134 11.02 11.02 -11.32
CA ALA A 134 10.98 12.35 -10.75
C ALA A 134 10.20 12.39 -9.42
N ALA A 135 9.01 11.78 -9.38
CA ALA A 135 8.20 11.69 -8.17
C ALA A 135 8.89 10.87 -7.07
N MET A 136 9.45 9.71 -7.42
CA MET A 136 10.23 8.88 -6.49
C MET A 136 11.44 9.62 -5.92
N ALA A 137 12.13 10.44 -6.73
CA ALA A 137 13.26 11.23 -6.26
C ALA A 137 12.84 12.28 -5.20
N GLU A 138 11.72 12.96 -5.40
CA GLU A 138 11.17 13.93 -4.44
C GLU A 138 10.81 13.26 -3.11
N ASP A 139 10.03 12.17 -3.16
CA ASP A 139 9.64 11.41 -1.97
C ASP A 139 10.84 10.81 -1.23
N THR A 140 11.83 10.33 -1.98
CA THR A 140 13.07 9.78 -1.41
C THR A 140 13.81 10.85 -0.61
N VAL A 141 13.95 12.08 -1.12
CA VAL A 141 14.57 13.19 -0.38
C VAL A 141 13.76 13.55 0.85
N GLY A 142 12.42 13.58 0.75
CA GLY A 142 11.53 13.84 1.87
C GLY A 142 11.70 12.83 3.00
N LEU A 143 11.58 11.54 2.68
CA LEU A 143 11.74 10.43 3.63
C LEU A 143 13.16 10.36 4.21
N PHE A 144 14.18 10.54 3.38
CA PHE A 144 15.58 10.57 3.82
C PHE A 144 15.83 11.72 4.80
N SER A 145 15.30 12.92 4.54
CA SER A 145 15.54 14.10 5.37
C SER A 145 14.76 14.06 6.69
N ALA A 146 13.59 13.43 6.71
CA ALA A 146 12.69 13.39 7.87
C ALA A 146 13.03 12.28 8.89
N ASN A 147 13.92 11.34 8.56
CA ASN A 147 14.19 10.17 9.38
C ASN A 147 15.65 10.13 9.86
N GLU A 148 15.89 9.54 11.04
CA GLU A 148 17.25 9.36 11.58
C GLU A 148 17.92 8.08 11.05
N ALA A 149 17.15 7.03 10.75
CA ALA A 149 17.62 5.75 10.24
C ALA A 149 17.80 5.76 8.71
N ARG A 150 18.59 6.72 8.22
CA ARG A 150 18.81 7.00 6.80
C ARG A 150 19.69 5.93 6.15
N LEU A 151 19.37 5.59 4.91
CA LEU A 151 20.18 4.67 4.10
C LEU A 151 20.76 5.35 2.88
N SER A 152 19.91 5.72 1.91
CA SER A 152 20.36 6.37 0.69
C SER A 152 19.35 7.40 0.20
N PRO A 153 19.78 8.61 -0.17
CA PRO A 153 18.92 9.61 -0.77
C PRO A 153 18.72 9.36 -2.28
N HIS A 154 19.23 8.27 -2.84
CA HIS A 154 19.30 8.09 -4.30
C HIS A 154 18.23 7.16 -4.86
N VAL A 155 17.89 7.40 -6.13
CA VAL A 155 17.16 6.44 -6.98
C VAL A 155 18.17 5.56 -7.73
N TYR A 156 17.88 4.27 -7.78
CA TYR A 156 18.66 3.23 -8.46
C TYR A 156 17.82 2.57 -9.55
N TRP A 157 18.46 2.16 -10.63
CA TRP A 157 17.93 1.22 -11.61
C TRP A 157 18.38 -0.19 -11.24
N TRP A 158 17.42 -1.05 -10.95
CA TRP A 158 17.65 -2.46 -10.70
C TRP A 158 17.34 -3.28 -11.95
N ARG A 159 18.28 -4.15 -12.37
CA ARG A 159 18.07 -5.14 -13.43
C ARG A 159 18.94 -6.37 -13.20
N ASP A 160 18.35 -7.56 -13.26
CA ASP A 160 19.04 -8.86 -13.12
C ASP A 160 19.95 -8.95 -11.88
N GLY A 161 19.48 -8.40 -10.74
CA GLY A 161 20.22 -8.43 -9.48
C GLY A 161 21.29 -7.35 -9.31
N ALA A 162 21.52 -6.50 -10.32
CA ALA A 162 22.44 -5.37 -10.23
C ALA A 162 21.68 -4.05 -10.02
N MET A 163 22.27 -3.12 -9.26
CA MET A 163 21.75 -1.76 -9.07
C MET A 163 22.73 -0.71 -9.57
N GLU A 164 22.29 0.14 -10.49
CA GLU A 164 23.02 1.32 -10.97
C GLU A 164 22.36 2.60 -10.45
N ARG A 165 23.13 3.56 -9.96
CA ARG A 165 22.58 4.82 -9.42
C ARG A 165 22.19 5.76 -10.57
N LEU A 166 21.01 6.37 -10.48
CA LEU A 166 20.45 7.30 -11.49
C LEU A 166 20.47 8.77 -11.08
N THR A 167 20.89 9.04 -9.84
CA THR A 167 20.84 10.38 -9.25
C THR A 167 22.15 10.73 -8.57
N ALA A 168 22.47 12.02 -8.55
CA ALA A 168 23.57 12.59 -7.79
C ALA A 168 23.01 13.66 -6.83
N LEU A 169 23.66 13.84 -5.68
CA LEU A 169 23.34 14.93 -4.76
C LEU A 169 24.07 16.20 -5.19
N ASP A 170 23.32 17.29 -5.39
CA ASP A 170 23.85 18.64 -5.49
C ASP A 170 23.29 19.48 -4.33
N GLY A 171 24.09 19.59 -3.26
CA GLY A 171 23.66 20.22 -2.01
C GLY A 171 22.55 19.42 -1.32
N GLN A 172 21.32 19.96 -1.33
CA GLN A 172 20.13 19.34 -0.74
C GLN A 172 19.14 18.80 -1.79
N SER A 173 19.48 18.89 -3.07
CA SER A 173 18.62 18.46 -4.18
C SER A 173 19.27 17.29 -4.93
N LEU A 174 18.44 16.44 -5.52
CA LEU A 174 18.91 15.41 -6.44
C LEU A 174 18.92 15.96 -7.87
N THR A 175 19.99 15.67 -8.59
CA THR A 175 20.08 15.81 -10.04
C THR A 175 20.09 14.43 -10.68
N PHE A 176 19.59 14.31 -11.91
CA PHE A 176 19.65 13.06 -12.65
C PHE A 176 21.02 12.88 -13.32
N ASP A 177 21.63 11.73 -13.09
CA ASP A 177 22.92 11.31 -13.66
C ASP A 177 22.77 9.86 -14.12
N PHE A 178 22.43 9.69 -15.39
CA PHE A 178 22.09 8.39 -15.95
C PHE A 178 23.32 7.71 -16.57
N PRO A 179 23.58 6.43 -16.23
CA PRO A 179 24.60 5.66 -16.92
C PRO A 179 24.21 5.45 -18.40
N GLU A 180 25.20 5.21 -19.25
CA GLU A 180 25.00 5.01 -20.69
C GLU A 180 23.99 3.88 -20.98
N SER A 181 24.06 2.79 -20.21
CA SER A 181 23.12 1.66 -20.26
C SER A 181 21.66 2.06 -20.03
N PHE A 182 21.41 3.03 -19.13
CA PHE A 182 20.07 3.53 -18.85
C PHE A 182 19.59 4.52 -19.92
N HIS A 183 20.49 5.34 -20.48
CA HIS A 183 20.18 6.19 -21.63
C HIS A 183 19.78 5.37 -22.87
N GLU A 184 20.51 4.28 -23.15
CA GLU A 184 20.17 3.37 -24.25
C GLU A 184 18.77 2.77 -24.04
N MET A 185 18.49 2.29 -22.83
CA MET A 185 17.18 1.72 -22.48
C MET A 185 16.05 2.75 -22.63
N ILE A 186 16.20 3.98 -22.10
CA ILE A 186 15.18 5.04 -22.28
C ILE A 186 15.01 5.41 -23.77
N GLY A 187 16.09 5.38 -24.56
CA GLY A 187 16.02 5.64 -25.99
C GLY A 187 15.22 4.60 -26.77
N GLU A 188 15.06 3.40 -26.23
CA GLU A 188 14.23 2.31 -26.75
C GLU A 188 12.82 2.28 -26.15
N ILE A 189 12.62 2.89 -24.98
CA ILE A 189 11.30 3.09 -24.40
C ILE A 189 10.47 3.96 -25.36
N PRO A 190 9.29 3.51 -25.81
CA PRO A 190 8.38 4.35 -26.55
C PRO A 190 8.12 5.64 -25.74
N GLU A 191 8.18 6.80 -26.40
CA GLU A 191 7.67 8.06 -25.84
C GLU A 191 6.40 7.75 -25.04
N PRO A 192 6.23 8.29 -23.82
CA PRO A 192 5.03 8.06 -23.04
C PRO A 192 3.85 8.12 -23.99
N VAL A 193 3.11 7.02 -24.06
CA VAL A 193 1.69 7.16 -24.35
C VAL A 193 1.25 8.00 -23.16
N HIS A 194 1.25 9.33 -23.33
CA HIS A 194 0.63 10.23 -22.39
C HIS A 194 -0.68 9.54 -22.03
N ASP A 195 -0.95 9.35 -20.74
CA ASP A 195 -2.35 9.23 -20.36
C ASP A 195 -2.98 10.50 -20.94
N PRO A 196 -3.70 10.42 -22.08
CA PRO A 196 -3.91 11.59 -22.92
C PRO A 196 -4.83 12.60 -22.21
N VAL A 197 -5.34 12.21 -21.04
CA VAL A 197 -6.21 12.98 -20.18
C VAL A 197 -5.53 13.14 -18.83
N LYS A 198 -5.01 14.34 -18.58
CA LYS A 198 -4.66 14.77 -17.22
C LYS A 198 -5.87 14.58 -16.31
N ARG A 199 -5.69 14.02 -15.12
CA ARG A 199 -6.77 13.91 -14.12
C ARG A 199 -7.47 15.26 -13.96
N ARG A 200 -8.80 15.27 -14.13
CA ARG A 200 -9.59 16.49 -14.12
C ARG A 200 -9.70 16.93 -12.67
N ARG A 201 -9.12 18.10 -12.38
CA ARG A 201 -9.00 18.64 -11.01
C ARG A 201 -10.35 18.77 -10.30
N HIS A 202 -11.41 19.11 -11.03
CA HIS A 202 -12.78 19.15 -10.50
C HIS A 202 -13.21 17.80 -9.93
N HIS A 203 -13.07 16.74 -10.73
CA HIS A 203 -13.43 15.39 -10.30
C HIS A 203 -12.63 15.00 -9.06
N TYR A 204 -11.30 15.12 -9.13
CA TYR A 204 -10.42 14.74 -8.04
C TYR A 204 -10.73 15.51 -6.75
N HIS A 205 -10.91 16.84 -6.83
CA HIS A 205 -11.17 17.67 -5.67
C HIS A 205 -12.53 17.35 -5.03
N PHE A 206 -13.55 17.10 -5.84
CA PHE A 206 -14.87 16.71 -5.34
C PHE A 206 -14.80 15.41 -4.53
N VAL A 207 -14.16 14.37 -5.06
CA VAL A 207 -14.11 13.04 -4.40
C VAL A 207 -13.09 12.99 -3.27
N HIS A 208 -11.82 13.26 -3.57
CA HIS A 208 -10.69 12.99 -2.66
C HIS A 208 -10.46 14.09 -1.64
N THR A 209 -11.06 15.28 -1.84
CA THR A 209 -11.00 16.37 -0.86
C THR A 209 -12.35 16.60 -0.21
N VAL A 210 -13.36 17.02 -0.97
CA VAL A 210 -14.62 17.50 -0.38
C VAL A 210 -15.46 16.37 0.19
N LEU A 211 -15.77 15.34 -0.59
CA LEU A 211 -16.56 14.20 -0.09
C LEU A 211 -15.83 13.45 1.03
N ARG A 212 -14.51 13.27 0.88
CA ARG A 212 -13.67 12.72 1.95
C ARG A 212 -13.79 13.53 3.24
N GLN A 213 -13.61 14.84 3.18
CA GLN A 213 -13.71 15.70 4.36
C GLN A 213 -15.12 15.66 4.96
N VAL A 214 -16.17 15.67 4.13
CA VAL A 214 -17.55 15.54 4.60
C VAL A 214 -17.76 14.20 5.33
N SER A 215 -17.17 13.11 4.82
CA SER A 215 -17.19 11.80 5.48
C SER A 215 -16.61 11.86 6.90
N GLN A 216 -15.45 12.49 7.03
CA GLN A 216 -14.70 12.56 8.29
C GLN A 216 -15.37 13.50 9.30
N ASP A 217 -15.75 14.70 8.85
CA ASP A 217 -16.23 15.76 9.74
C ASP A 217 -17.72 15.61 10.09
N TYR A 218 -18.51 15.08 9.15
CA TYR A 218 -19.98 15.12 9.23
C TYR A 218 -20.67 13.79 8.93
N GLY A 219 -19.94 12.75 8.52
CA GLY A 219 -20.49 11.49 8.01
C GLY A 219 -21.56 10.86 8.90
N PRO A 220 -21.29 10.58 10.20
CA PRO A 220 -22.28 9.96 11.08
C PRO A 220 -23.57 10.77 11.20
N THR A 221 -23.46 12.09 11.28
CA THR A 221 -24.63 12.98 11.37
C THR A 221 -25.40 13.01 10.06
N LEU A 222 -24.70 13.08 8.92
CA LEU A 222 -25.28 13.08 7.59
C LEU A 222 -26.06 11.79 7.34
N LEU A 223 -25.44 10.63 7.58
CA LEU A 223 -26.06 9.33 7.36
C LEU A 223 -27.25 9.11 8.30
N ALA A 224 -27.17 9.51 9.57
CA ALA A 224 -28.27 9.34 10.52
C ALA A 224 -29.50 10.22 10.21
N SER A 225 -29.28 11.48 9.80
CA SER A 225 -30.35 12.47 9.66
C SER A 225 -30.99 12.51 8.27
N THR A 226 -30.30 12.01 7.24
CA THR A 226 -30.78 12.05 5.86
C THR A 226 -31.75 10.88 5.62
N PRO A 227 -32.94 11.09 5.03
CA PRO A 227 -33.82 9.99 4.64
C PRO A 227 -33.19 9.10 3.56
N ALA A 228 -33.50 7.80 3.57
CA ALA A 228 -33.11 6.91 2.48
C ALA A 228 -33.69 7.38 1.14
N GLY A 229 -32.90 7.25 0.07
CA GLY A 229 -33.30 7.65 -1.28
C GLY A 229 -32.29 8.55 -2.00
N ASP A 230 -32.80 9.26 -2.99
CA ASP A 230 -32.02 10.06 -3.94
C ASP A 230 -31.45 11.34 -3.30
N LEU A 231 -30.12 11.51 -3.42
CA LEU A 231 -29.34 12.66 -2.96
C LEU A 231 -28.71 13.43 -4.12
N THR A 232 -29.01 13.08 -5.36
CA THR A 232 -28.38 13.62 -6.57
C THR A 232 -28.39 15.14 -6.60
N GLY A 233 -29.54 15.78 -6.35
CA GLY A 233 -29.63 17.25 -6.38
C GLY A 233 -28.77 17.97 -5.33
N MET A 234 -28.49 17.34 -4.19
CA MET A 234 -27.55 17.87 -3.19
C MET A 234 -26.11 17.77 -3.72
N LEU A 235 -25.74 16.63 -4.27
CA LEU A 235 -24.40 16.39 -4.81
C LEU A 235 -24.12 17.25 -6.05
N GLU A 236 -25.07 17.43 -6.95
CA GLU A 236 -24.95 18.33 -8.12
C GLU A 236 -24.67 19.78 -7.69
N LYS A 237 -25.27 20.21 -6.57
CA LYS A 237 -24.97 21.53 -6.00
C LYS A 237 -23.52 21.57 -5.50
N THR A 238 -23.11 20.61 -4.66
CA THR A 238 -21.74 20.53 -4.14
C THR A 238 -20.70 20.45 -5.25
N TRP A 239 -20.97 19.68 -6.31
CA TRP A 239 -20.15 19.59 -7.52
C TRP A 239 -19.99 20.97 -8.16
N ARG A 240 -21.10 21.69 -8.38
CA ARG A 240 -21.04 23.04 -8.94
C ARG A 240 -20.23 23.99 -8.06
N ASP A 241 -20.45 23.95 -6.75
CA ASP A 241 -19.74 24.80 -5.77
C ASP A 241 -18.22 24.53 -5.83
N VAL A 242 -17.80 23.25 -5.89
CA VAL A 242 -16.39 22.85 -6.11
C VAL A 242 -15.84 23.40 -7.43
N GLY A 243 -16.63 23.38 -8.50
CA GLY A 243 -16.25 23.95 -9.78
C GLY A 243 -16.05 25.46 -9.77
N GLU A 244 -16.74 26.20 -8.91
CA GLU A 244 -16.61 27.66 -8.85
C GLU A 244 -15.21 28.10 -8.39
N ASP A 245 -14.55 27.29 -7.56
CA ASP A 245 -13.18 27.51 -7.07
C ASP A 245 -12.09 27.18 -8.12
N LEU A 246 -12.48 26.60 -9.26
CA LEU A 246 -11.57 26.19 -10.31
C LEU A 246 -11.60 27.14 -11.53
N PRO A 247 -10.49 27.21 -12.30
CA PRO A 247 -10.46 27.83 -13.63
C PRO A 247 -11.60 27.32 -14.52
N ALA A 248 -12.16 28.20 -15.36
CA ALA A 248 -13.37 27.89 -16.14
C ALA A 248 -13.20 26.68 -17.09
N ASP A 249 -11.98 26.45 -17.57
CA ASP A 249 -11.57 25.34 -18.43
C ASP A 249 -11.37 24.01 -17.68
N GLU A 250 -11.27 24.05 -16.35
CA GLU A 250 -11.19 22.85 -15.50
C GLU A 250 -12.56 22.43 -14.95
N ARG A 251 -13.64 23.19 -15.22
CA ARG A 251 -14.99 22.91 -14.72
C ARG A 251 -15.68 21.83 -15.54
N LEU A 252 -16.24 20.84 -14.84
CA LEU A 252 -16.97 19.74 -15.46
C LEU A 252 -18.48 19.87 -15.25
N PRO A 253 -19.30 19.41 -16.21
CA PRO A 253 -20.72 19.20 -15.96
C PRO A 253 -20.92 18.05 -14.95
N ALA A 254 -22.08 18.03 -14.29
CA ALA A 254 -22.44 16.97 -13.34
C ALA A 254 -23.05 15.73 -14.04
N ASP A 255 -22.85 15.58 -15.34
CA ASP A 255 -23.45 14.50 -16.12
C ASP A 255 -22.95 13.14 -15.60
N GLY A 256 -23.87 12.26 -15.18
CA GLY A 256 -23.54 10.96 -14.60
C GLY A 256 -23.36 10.98 -13.07
N LEU A 257 -23.35 12.16 -12.43
CA LEU A 257 -23.33 12.26 -10.98
C LEU A 257 -24.68 11.80 -10.40
N LEU A 258 -24.66 10.77 -9.55
CA LEU A 258 -25.83 10.27 -8.84
C LEU A 258 -25.49 10.04 -7.38
N GLY A 259 -26.45 10.28 -6.49
CA GLY A 259 -26.31 10.01 -5.06
C GLY A 259 -27.46 9.18 -4.54
N ASN A 260 -27.17 8.10 -3.84
CA ASN A 260 -28.19 7.29 -3.18
C ASN A 260 -27.77 6.96 -1.77
N LEU A 261 -28.69 7.14 -0.83
CA LEU A 261 -28.56 6.62 0.52
C LEU A 261 -29.22 5.24 0.59
N LEU A 262 -28.40 4.21 0.84
CA LEU A 262 -28.74 2.79 0.82
C LEU A 262 -28.51 2.16 2.21
N GLU A 263 -29.03 0.95 2.39
CA GLU A 263 -28.71 0.08 3.53
C GLU A 263 -27.96 -1.15 3.02
N LEU A 264 -26.86 -1.50 3.69
CA LEU A 264 -26.00 -2.64 3.37
C LEU A 264 -25.69 -3.38 4.68
N ASN A 265 -26.20 -4.60 4.87
CA ASN A 265 -26.02 -5.38 6.12
C ASN A 265 -26.37 -4.60 7.40
N ASP A 266 -27.50 -3.87 7.39
CA ASP A 266 -27.94 -2.95 8.47
C ASP A 266 -27.09 -1.68 8.64
N ASP A 267 -26.01 -1.51 7.87
CA ASP A 267 -25.22 -0.28 7.82
C ASP A 267 -25.83 0.72 6.83
N ARG A 268 -25.91 1.99 7.23
CA ARG A 268 -26.31 3.06 6.32
C ARG A 268 -25.11 3.51 5.51
N LEU A 269 -25.28 3.58 4.19
CA LEU A 269 -24.23 4.07 3.30
C LEU A 269 -24.77 5.10 2.31
N MET A 270 -23.94 6.07 1.97
CA MET A 270 -24.14 6.92 0.80
C MET A 270 -23.25 6.40 -0.31
N LEU A 271 -23.86 5.95 -1.41
CA LEU A 271 -23.18 5.65 -2.66
C LEU A 271 -23.29 6.85 -3.59
N VAL A 272 -22.15 7.28 -4.12
CA VAL A 272 -22.05 8.31 -5.14
C VAL A 272 -21.52 7.66 -6.41
N SER A 273 -22.27 7.76 -7.50
CA SER A 273 -21.76 7.50 -8.86
C SER A 273 -21.26 8.80 -9.43
N LEU A 274 -20.07 8.79 -10.02
CA LEU A 274 -19.40 9.99 -10.53
C LEU A 274 -19.51 10.07 -12.05
N PRO A 275 -19.30 11.27 -12.64
CA PRO A 275 -19.10 11.40 -14.08
C PRO A 275 -17.98 10.47 -14.57
N GLU A 276 -18.19 9.82 -15.72
CA GLU A 276 -17.30 8.80 -16.27
C GLU A 276 -15.83 9.21 -16.15
N PRO A 277 -15.00 8.44 -15.42
CA PRO A 277 -13.59 8.75 -15.26
C PRO A 277 -12.83 8.52 -16.57
N THR A 278 -11.81 9.33 -16.78
CA THR A 278 -11.02 9.36 -18.02
C THR A 278 -9.52 9.23 -17.78
N ALA A 279 -9.09 9.22 -16.52
CA ALA A 279 -7.71 9.28 -16.10
C ALA A 279 -7.54 8.59 -14.74
N ALA A 280 -6.32 8.15 -14.43
CA ALA A 280 -6.00 7.59 -13.12
C ALA A 280 -6.34 8.55 -11.96
N ALA A 281 -6.77 7.99 -10.83
CA ALA A 281 -7.26 8.71 -9.64
C ALA A 281 -8.57 9.51 -9.84
N GLU A 282 -9.29 9.30 -10.94
CA GLU A 282 -10.70 9.66 -11.04
C GLU A 282 -11.56 8.45 -10.66
N ALA A 283 -12.69 8.68 -10.00
CA ALA A 283 -13.52 7.61 -9.46
C ALA A 283 -14.72 7.29 -10.36
N TYR A 284 -15.07 6.02 -10.47
CA TYR A 284 -16.39 5.56 -10.89
C TYR A 284 -17.40 5.76 -9.75
N PHE A 285 -17.02 5.34 -8.55
CA PHE A 285 -17.87 5.39 -7.36
C PHE A 285 -17.11 5.91 -6.14
N ALA A 286 -17.83 6.55 -5.23
CA ALA A 286 -17.38 6.82 -3.87
C ALA A 286 -18.46 6.34 -2.89
N ALA A 287 -18.03 5.77 -1.77
CA ALA A 287 -18.94 5.28 -0.73
C ALA A 287 -18.50 5.79 0.63
N MET A 288 -19.45 6.38 1.36
CA MET A 288 -19.33 6.70 2.77
C MET A 288 -20.24 5.76 3.55
N ILE A 289 -19.68 5.01 4.48
CA ILE A 289 -20.42 4.04 5.28
C ILE A 289 -20.10 4.25 6.75
N GLN A 290 -21.11 4.20 7.62
CA GLN A 290 -20.91 4.09 9.05
C GLN A 290 -21.16 2.63 9.45
N PRO A 291 -20.11 1.85 9.76
CA PRO A 291 -20.30 0.50 10.27
C PRO A 291 -21.14 0.52 11.55
N SER A 292 -21.98 -0.48 11.74
CA SER A 292 -22.86 -0.59 12.89
C SER A 292 -22.07 -0.58 14.19
N GLY A 293 -22.41 0.34 15.08
CA GLY A 293 -21.71 0.54 16.35
C GLY A 293 -20.39 1.33 16.27
N ALA A 294 -19.96 1.78 15.09
CA ALA A 294 -18.78 2.64 14.95
C ALA A 294 -19.11 4.13 15.14
N ASP A 295 -18.17 4.86 15.74
CA ASP A 295 -18.28 6.31 15.96
C ASP A 295 -17.85 7.14 14.73
N ALA A 296 -17.23 6.50 13.73
CA ALA A 296 -16.69 7.17 12.54
C ALA A 296 -17.14 6.47 11.24
N CYS A 297 -17.22 7.25 10.16
CA CYS A 297 -17.43 6.72 8.82
C CYS A 297 -16.12 6.22 8.19
N ARG A 298 -16.23 5.16 7.39
CA ARG A 298 -15.20 4.73 6.44
C ARG A 298 -15.52 5.30 5.07
N PHE A 299 -14.49 5.65 4.30
CA PHE A 299 -14.63 6.28 2.99
C PHE A 299 -13.87 5.48 1.93
N PHE A 300 -14.60 4.97 0.95
CA PHE A 300 -14.09 4.12 -0.12
C PHE A 300 -14.27 4.78 -1.48
N THR A 301 -13.41 4.43 -2.42
CA THR A 301 -13.45 4.86 -3.81
C THR A 301 -13.26 3.65 -4.72
N LEU A 302 -13.94 3.64 -5.87
CA LEU A 302 -13.60 2.77 -6.98
C LEU A 302 -13.03 3.64 -8.08
N GLU A 303 -11.72 3.57 -8.29
CA GLU A 303 -10.98 4.46 -9.19
C GLU A 303 -10.68 3.82 -10.53
N TYR A 304 -10.63 4.65 -11.56
CA TYR A 304 -10.09 4.29 -12.85
C TYR A 304 -8.62 3.91 -12.70
N ALA A 305 -8.30 2.75 -13.24
CA ALA A 305 -6.94 2.24 -13.34
C ALA A 305 -6.74 1.68 -14.74
N THR A 306 -5.50 1.65 -15.18
CA THR A 306 -5.07 0.90 -16.37
C THR A 306 -4.25 -0.28 -15.92
N ASP A 307 -4.51 -1.46 -16.49
CA ASP A 307 -3.64 -2.61 -16.28
C ASP A 307 -2.21 -2.26 -16.72
N PRO A 308 -1.19 -2.38 -15.85
CA PRO A 308 0.16 -1.91 -16.14
C PRO A 308 0.89 -2.76 -17.21
N ILE A 309 0.34 -3.91 -17.58
CA ILE A 309 0.91 -4.86 -18.56
C ILE A 309 0.15 -4.77 -19.89
N THR A 310 -1.18 -4.88 -19.85
CA THR A 310 -2.01 -4.89 -21.07
C THR A 310 -2.46 -3.50 -21.50
N ASN A 311 -2.35 -2.51 -20.62
CA ASN A 311 -2.88 -1.16 -20.78
C ASN A 311 -4.41 -1.13 -21.01
N GLU A 312 -5.11 -2.20 -20.61
CA GLU A 312 -6.56 -2.25 -20.66
C GLU A 312 -7.17 -1.45 -19.50
N PRO A 313 -8.26 -0.69 -19.72
CA PRO A 313 -8.97 -0.01 -18.65
C PRO A 313 -9.55 -1.00 -17.64
N GLY A 314 -9.46 -0.66 -16.37
CA GLY A 314 -10.05 -1.39 -15.26
C GLY A 314 -10.36 -0.46 -14.09
N ALA A 315 -10.65 -1.07 -12.94
CA ALA A 315 -10.93 -0.32 -11.73
C ALA A 315 -10.15 -0.85 -10.51
N ILE A 316 -9.89 0.04 -9.56
CA ILE A 316 -9.18 -0.27 -8.31
C ILE A 316 -10.00 0.23 -7.11
N LEU A 317 -10.15 -0.64 -6.11
CA LEU A 317 -10.82 -0.29 -4.85
C LEU A 317 -9.82 0.36 -3.89
N GLY A 318 -10.11 1.58 -3.48
CA GLY A 318 -9.36 2.33 -2.47
C GLY A 318 -10.18 2.63 -1.22
N GLU A 319 -9.49 2.83 -0.10
CA GLU A 319 -10.05 3.29 1.17
C GLU A 319 -9.17 4.38 1.76
N TRP A 320 -9.79 5.48 2.20
CA TRP A 320 -9.09 6.50 2.97
C TRP A 320 -9.11 6.14 4.46
N VAL A 321 -7.90 5.93 5.00
CA VAL A 321 -7.62 5.72 6.42
C VAL A 321 -6.84 6.92 6.98
N GLU A 322 -6.54 6.94 8.28
CA GLU A 322 -5.77 8.02 8.91
C GLU A 322 -4.38 8.14 8.29
N GLU A 323 -3.77 7.01 7.93
CA GLU A 323 -2.41 6.94 7.38
C GLU A 323 -2.32 7.33 5.90
N GLY A 324 -3.42 7.37 5.16
CA GLY A 324 -3.41 7.63 3.72
C GLY A 324 -4.52 6.92 2.94
N HIS A 325 -4.29 6.70 1.65
CA HIS A 325 -5.22 6.03 0.75
C HIS A 325 -4.71 4.61 0.47
N ARG A 326 -5.40 3.60 1.02
CA ARG A 326 -5.06 2.18 0.94
C ARG A 326 -5.80 1.53 -0.21
N LEU A 327 -5.09 0.85 -1.10
CA LEU A 327 -5.68 0.10 -2.20
C LEU A 327 -5.90 -1.35 -1.77
N HIS A 328 -7.08 -1.90 -2.04
CA HIS A 328 -7.50 -3.23 -1.59
C HIS A 328 -7.54 -4.27 -2.71
N LEU A 329 -8.07 -3.91 -3.88
CA LEU A 329 -8.31 -4.84 -4.99
C LEU A 329 -8.10 -4.15 -6.34
N THR A 330 -7.42 -4.82 -7.26
CA THR A 330 -7.17 -4.35 -8.64
C THR A 330 -7.98 -5.16 -9.66
N GLY A 331 -8.33 -4.55 -10.79
CA GLY A 331 -9.00 -5.24 -11.89
C GLY A 331 -10.48 -5.51 -11.62
N MET A 332 -11.12 -4.67 -10.82
CA MET A 332 -12.56 -4.74 -10.57
C MET A 332 -13.36 -4.31 -11.81
N THR A 333 -14.59 -4.81 -11.91
CA THR A 333 -15.59 -4.30 -12.84
C THR A 333 -16.04 -2.90 -12.40
N THR A 334 -16.69 -2.17 -13.30
CA THR A 334 -17.24 -0.84 -13.04
C THR A 334 -18.73 -0.91 -12.65
N GLU A 335 -19.18 -2.04 -12.12
CA GLU A 335 -20.57 -2.26 -11.71
C GLU A 335 -20.78 -1.86 -10.25
N PRO A 336 -21.83 -1.10 -9.89
CA PRO A 336 -22.06 -0.68 -8.51
C PRO A 336 -22.22 -1.84 -7.52
N GLU A 337 -22.84 -2.94 -7.95
CA GLU A 337 -23.09 -4.12 -7.12
C GLU A 337 -21.77 -4.79 -6.69
N ASP A 338 -20.81 -4.89 -7.61
CA ASP A 338 -19.50 -5.49 -7.35
C ASP A 338 -18.68 -4.62 -6.39
N PHE A 339 -18.78 -3.28 -6.53
CA PHE A 339 -18.17 -2.33 -5.59
C PHE A 339 -18.75 -2.46 -4.18
N LEU A 340 -20.07 -2.48 -4.05
CA LEU A 340 -20.74 -2.64 -2.75
C LEU A 340 -20.44 -4.00 -2.10
N GLN A 341 -20.38 -5.07 -2.89
CA GLN A 341 -20.03 -6.40 -2.40
C GLN A 341 -18.58 -6.45 -1.89
N ALA A 342 -17.64 -5.79 -2.57
CA ALA A 342 -16.26 -5.72 -2.12
C ALA A 342 -16.14 -4.93 -0.80
N ILE A 343 -16.87 -3.82 -0.64
CA ILE A 343 -16.94 -3.08 0.63
C ILE A 343 -17.53 -3.97 1.73
N ALA A 344 -18.64 -4.66 1.47
CA ALA A 344 -19.26 -5.56 2.45
C ALA A 344 -18.28 -6.65 2.94
N ASN A 345 -17.48 -7.21 2.04
CA ASN A 345 -16.45 -8.18 2.40
C ASN A 345 -15.36 -7.58 3.30
N LEU A 346 -14.93 -6.34 3.04
CA LEU A 346 -13.94 -5.60 3.85
C LEU A 346 -14.49 -5.16 5.22
N LEU A 347 -15.80 -5.05 5.37
CA LEU A 347 -16.45 -4.77 6.66
C LEU A 347 -16.63 -6.06 7.47
N GLY A 348 -17.02 -7.15 6.81
CA GLY A 348 -17.19 -8.46 7.44
C GLY A 348 -15.90 -9.13 7.91
N SER A 349 -14.76 -8.82 7.28
CA SER A 349 -13.44 -9.29 7.72
C SER A 349 -12.86 -8.51 8.91
N GLY A 350 -13.55 -7.46 9.39
CA GLY A 350 -13.09 -6.56 10.46
C GLY A 350 -13.78 -6.73 11.81
N ALA A 351 -14.53 -7.82 12.05
CA ALA A 351 -15.02 -8.10 13.40
C ALA A 351 -13.82 -8.38 14.35
N PRO A 352 -13.82 -7.89 15.60
CA PRO A 352 -12.81 -8.26 16.57
C PRO A 352 -12.80 -9.78 16.74
N GLU A 353 -11.62 -10.38 16.78
CA GLU A 353 -11.39 -11.78 17.19
C GLU A 353 -11.71 -12.03 18.69
N ASP A 354 -12.54 -11.19 19.32
CA ASP A 354 -13.02 -11.34 20.69
C ASP A 354 -14.52 -11.66 20.70
N ALA A 355 -14.88 -12.75 20.05
CA ALA A 355 -15.97 -13.59 20.52
C ALA A 355 -15.37 -14.99 20.72
N GLU A 356 -14.84 -15.22 21.92
CA GLU A 356 -14.74 -16.56 22.47
C GLU A 356 -16.13 -17.21 22.32
N ALA A 357 -16.31 -17.95 21.23
CA ALA A 357 -17.28 -19.02 21.17
C ALA A 357 -16.79 -20.04 22.19
N ASP A 358 -17.34 -19.92 23.39
CA ASP A 358 -17.28 -20.90 24.46
C ASP A 358 -17.41 -22.30 23.80
N PRO A 359 -16.37 -23.14 23.80
CA PRO A 359 -16.45 -24.41 23.10
C PRO A 359 -17.55 -25.23 23.76
N GLU A 360 -18.57 -25.61 22.98
CA GLU A 360 -19.58 -26.57 23.39
C GLU A 360 -18.87 -27.77 24.05
N PRO A 361 -19.33 -28.25 25.21
CA PRO A 361 -18.68 -29.35 25.89
C PRO A 361 -18.76 -30.58 24.98
N VAL A 362 -17.60 -30.99 24.47
CA VAL A 362 -17.41 -32.24 23.74
C VAL A 362 -17.95 -33.36 24.63
N ALA A 363 -19.01 -34.01 24.17
CA ALA A 363 -19.56 -35.19 24.82
C ALA A 363 -18.48 -36.28 24.87
N GLU A 364 -18.02 -36.60 26.07
CA GLU A 364 -17.18 -37.76 26.34
C GLU A 364 -17.90 -39.04 25.88
N PRO A 365 -17.20 -40.01 25.26
CA PRO A 365 -17.82 -41.26 24.86
C PRO A 365 -18.22 -42.08 26.10
N GLU A 366 -19.44 -42.63 26.07
CA GLU A 366 -19.98 -43.54 27.08
C GLU A 366 -19.01 -44.70 27.37
N VAL A 367 -18.35 -44.63 28.53
CA VAL A 367 -17.69 -45.78 29.15
C VAL A 367 -18.65 -46.38 30.16
N ALA A 368 -19.02 -47.64 29.91
CA ALA A 368 -19.93 -48.44 30.73
C ALA A 368 -19.55 -48.42 32.23
N GLN A 369 -20.48 -47.97 33.06
CA GLN A 369 -20.40 -48.14 34.51
C GLN A 369 -20.95 -49.50 34.90
N ASP A 370 -20.04 -50.40 35.31
CA ASP A 370 -20.38 -51.51 36.19
C ASP A 370 -20.08 -51.09 37.66
N SER A 371 -21.11 -51.27 38.49
CA SER A 371 -21.11 -51.45 39.95
C SER A 371 -20.35 -50.45 40.89
N ALA A 372 -21.15 -49.62 41.56
CA ALA A 372 -20.93 -49.15 42.95
C ALA A 372 -21.12 -50.34 43.95
N PRO A 373 -20.73 -50.29 45.26
CA PRO A 373 -20.73 -49.09 46.13
C PRO A 373 -19.64 -48.98 47.23
N GLY A 374 -19.40 -47.76 47.74
CA GLY A 374 -18.49 -47.61 48.89
C GLY A 374 -18.34 -46.22 49.53
N LYS A 375 -19.35 -45.80 50.29
CA LYS A 375 -19.25 -45.05 51.58
C LYS A 375 -18.31 -43.82 51.74
N ARG A 376 -19.01 -42.70 52.02
CA ARG A 376 -18.91 -41.82 53.21
C ARG A 376 -17.76 -40.79 53.36
N ARG A 377 -18.26 -39.56 53.67
CA ARG A 377 -17.76 -38.53 54.62
C ARG A 377 -16.39 -37.93 54.26
N GLY A 378 -16.26 -36.62 54.02
CA GLY A 378 -16.89 -35.50 54.71
C GLY A 378 -15.87 -34.85 55.65
N LEU A 379 -15.84 -33.52 55.61
CA LEU A 379 -15.32 -32.54 56.56
C LEU A 379 -13.93 -31.90 56.35
N PHE A 380 -14.01 -30.56 56.16
CA PHE A 380 -13.19 -29.47 56.70
C PHE A 380 -11.69 -29.40 56.31
N ARG A 381 -11.23 -28.36 55.59
CA ARG A 381 -11.09 -26.90 55.85
C ARG A 381 -9.67 -26.54 56.29
N ARG A 382 -9.14 -25.53 55.58
CA ARG A 382 -8.06 -24.57 55.94
C ARG A 382 -6.64 -25.13 55.95
N ARG A 383 -5.63 -24.40 55.47
CA ARG A 383 -5.49 -22.95 55.27
C ARG A 383 -4.99 -22.61 53.88
#